data_AF-A0A7A6PWM5-F1
#
_entry.id   AF-A0A7A6PWM5-F1
#
_cell.length_a   1.000
_cell.length_b   1.000
_cell.length_c   1.000
_cell.angle_alpha   90.00
_cell.angle_beta   90.00
_cell.angle_gamma   90.00
#
_symmetry.space_group_name_H-M   'P 1'
#
loop_
_entity.id
_entity.type
_entity.pdbx_description
1 polymer ?
#
loop_
_entity_poly.entity_id
_entity_poly.type
_entity_poly.pdbx_seq_one_letter_code
_entity_poly.pdbx_strand_id
1 'polypeptide(L)'
;MKTPSQPRAIYYIVAIQIWEYFSFYGMRALLILYLTHQLGFDDNHAISLFSAYASLVYVTPILGGWLADRLLGNRTAVIAGALLMTLGHVVL
;
A
#
# COMPACT_ATOMS: atom_id res chain seq x y z
N MET A 1 -37.30 -3.58 -12.80
CA MET A 1 -35.84 -3.32 -12.82
C MET A 1 -35.27 -3.77 -11.48
N LYS A 2 -34.31 -4.70 -11.45
CA LYS A 2 -33.68 -5.13 -10.18
C LYS A 2 -32.92 -3.94 -9.60
N THR A 3 -33.32 -3.46 -8.43
CA THR A 3 -32.54 -2.48 -7.69
C THR A 3 -31.19 -3.11 -7.32
N PRO A 4 -30.06 -2.41 -7.53
CA PRO A 4 -28.78 -2.92 -7.07
C PRO A 4 -28.83 -3.06 -5.54
N SER A 5 -28.36 -4.20 -5.03
CA SER A 5 -28.37 -4.52 -3.59
C SER A 5 -27.41 -3.66 -2.77
N GLN A 6 -26.50 -2.93 -3.42
CA GLN A 6 -25.49 -2.09 -2.81
C GLN A 6 -25.32 -0.77 -3.57
N PRO A 7 -24.92 0.33 -2.90
CA PRO A 7 -24.60 1.60 -3.54
C PRO A 7 -23.47 1.47 -4.57
N ARG A 8 -23.57 2.22 -5.67
CA ARG A 8 -22.57 2.18 -6.76
C ARG A 8 -21.14 2.50 -6.29
N ALA A 9 -20.99 3.36 -5.29
CA ALA A 9 -19.70 3.75 -4.71
C ALA A 9 -18.91 2.57 -4.13
N ILE A 10 -19.59 1.56 -3.57
CA ILE A 10 -18.94 0.41 -2.94
C ILE A 10 -18.13 -0.39 -3.96
N TYR A 11 -18.65 -0.56 -5.18
CA TYR A 11 -17.92 -1.28 -6.23
C TYR A 11 -16.57 -0.64 -6.56
N TYR A 12 -16.49 0.71 -6.56
CA TYR A 12 -15.24 1.43 -6.78
C TYR A 12 -14.26 1.26 -5.61
N ILE A 13 -14.76 1.33 -4.37
CA ILE A 13 -13.93 1.14 -3.16
C ILE A 13 -13.38 -0.27 -3.11
N VAL A 14 -14.21 -1.29 -3.39
CA VAL A 14 -13.79 -2.69 -3.43
C VAL A 14 -12.74 -2.92 -4.52
N ALA A 15 -12.96 -2.36 -5.72
CA ALA A 15 -11.99 -2.47 -6.80
C ALA A 15 -10.64 -1.85 -6.40
N ILE A 16 -10.64 -0.64 -5.83
CA ILE A 16 -9.42 0.02 -5.32
C ILE A 16 -8.75 -0.84 -4.26
N GLN A 17 -9.52 -1.38 -3.30
CA GLN A 17 -8.96 -2.17 -2.21
C GLN A 17 -8.28 -3.46 -2.70
N ILE A 18 -8.89 -4.14 -3.66
CA ILE A 18 -8.32 -5.36 -4.27
C ILE A 18 -7.00 -5.03 -4.96
N TRP A 19 -6.97 -3.97 -5.77
CA TRP A 19 -5.75 -3.59 -6.50
C TRP A 19 -4.64 -3.11 -5.57
N GLU A 20 -4.99 -2.40 -4.51
CA GLU A 20 -4.03 -1.95 -3.50
C GLU A 20 -3.39 -3.15 -2.78
N TYR A 21 -4.20 -4.11 -2.34
CA TYR A 21 -3.72 -5.33 -1.70
C TYR A 21 -2.87 -6.17 -2.66
N PHE A 22 -3.31 -6.33 -3.91
CA PHE A 22 -2.53 -7.05 -4.92
C PHE A 22 -1.13 -6.46 -5.08
N SER A 23 -1.03 -5.14 -5.23
CA SER A 23 0.26 -4.45 -5.37
C SER A 23 1.13 -4.63 -4.13
N PHE A 24 0.56 -4.35 -2.95
CA PHE A 24 1.31 -4.38 -1.69
C PHE A 24 1.84 -5.78 -1.35
N TYR A 25 0.99 -6.80 -1.39
CA TYR A 25 1.40 -8.17 -1.07
C TYR A 25 2.27 -8.77 -2.16
N GLY A 26 2.03 -8.43 -3.44
CA GLY A 26 2.88 -8.85 -4.55
C GLY A 26 4.30 -8.32 -4.39
N MET A 27 4.46 -7.03 -4.14
CA MET A 27 5.77 -6.43 -3.89
C MET A 27 6.43 -7.01 -2.64
N ARG A 28 5.68 -7.13 -1.52
CA ARG A 28 6.22 -7.69 -0.27
C ARG A 28 6.74 -9.12 -0.44
N ALA A 29 6.07 -9.95 -1.23
CA ALA A 29 6.52 -11.32 -1.50
C ALA A 29 7.84 -11.36 -2.27
N LEU A 30 8.02 -10.45 -3.23
CA LEU A 30 9.23 -10.40 -4.08
C LEU A 30 10.37 -9.62 -3.43
N LEU A 31 10.08 -8.64 -2.58
CA LEU A 31 11.07 -7.72 -2.01
C LEU A 31 12.18 -8.45 -1.26
N ILE A 32 11.84 -9.40 -0.40
CA ILE A 32 12.85 -10.13 0.37
C ILE A 32 13.76 -10.96 -0.55
N LEU A 33 13.19 -11.59 -1.58
CA LEU A 33 13.93 -12.35 -2.58
C LEU A 33 14.83 -11.44 -3.42
N TYR A 34 14.36 -10.23 -3.74
CA TYR A 34 15.14 -9.24 -4.45
C TYR A 34 16.36 -8.76 -3.63
N LEU A 35 16.14 -8.44 -2.34
CA LEU A 35 17.19 -8.02 -1.43
C LEU A 35 18.29 -9.10 -1.26
N THR A 36 17.91 -10.37 -1.12
CA THR A 36 18.87 -11.46 -0.91
C THR A 36 19.52 -11.92 -2.21
N HIS A 37 18.74 -12.14 -3.28
CA HIS A 37 19.27 -12.75 -4.51
C HIS A 37 19.83 -11.75 -5.52
N GLN A 38 19.23 -10.58 -5.69
CA GLN A 38 19.68 -9.61 -6.71
C GLN A 38 20.64 -8.57 -6.14
N LEU A 39 20.38 -8.09 -4.92
CA LEU A 39 21.25 -7.13 -4.25
C LEU A 39 22.35 -7.80 -3.40
N GLY A 40 22.25 -9.11 -3.16
CA GLY A 40 23.27 -9.89 -2.46
C GLY A 40 23.43 -9.51 -0.98
N PHE A 41 22.40 -8.97 -0.35
CA PHE A 41 22.44 -8.65 1.08
C PHE A 41 22.45 -9.92 1.92
N ASP A 42 23.18 -9.88 3.05
CA ASP A 42 23.11 -10.93 4.06
C ASP A 42 21.67 -11.05 4.61
N ASP A 43 21.27 -12.27 4.96
CA ASP A 43 19.91 -12.58 5.40
C ASP A 43 19.50 -11.70 6.59
N ASN A 44 20.41 -11.47 7.55
CA ASN A 44 20.12 -10.62 8.71
C ASN A 44 19.83 -9.18 8.30
N HIS A 45 20.58 -8.64 7.34
CA HIS A 45 20.39 -7.28 6.85
C HIS A 45 19.09 -7.16 6.04
N ALA A 46 18.81 -8.12 5.15
CA ALA A 46 17.59 -8.15 4.35
C ALA A 46 16.34 -8.27 5.23
N ILE A 47 16.36 -9.14 6.25
CA ILE A 47 15.26 -9.29 7.22
C ILE A 47 15.08 -8.03 8.05
N SER A 48 16.18 -7.40 8.50
CA SER A 48 16.12 -6.15 9.25
C SER A 48 15.47 -5.03 8.43
N LEU A 49 15.87 -4.86 7.17
CA LEU A 49 15.29 -3.86 6.28
C LEU A 49 13.82 -4.16 5.97
N PHE A 50 13.48 -5.42 5.70
CA PHE A 50 12.11 -5.85 5.43
C PHE A 50 11.18 -5.63 6.64
N SER A 51 11.63 -5.95 7.85
CA SER A 51 10.86 -5.75 9.07
C SER A 51 10.72 -4.27 9.43
N ALA A 52 11.76 -3.46 9.22
CA ALA A 52 11.69 -2.01 9.33
C ALA A 52 10.64 -1.43 8.36
N TYR A 53 10.67 -1.85 7.09
CA TYR A 53 9.66 -1.48 6.09
C TYR A 53 8.25 -1.85 6.54
N ALA A 54 8.02 -3.10 6.96
CA ALA A 54 6.71 -3.56 7.41
C ALA A 54 6.20 -2.76 8.62
N SER A 55 7.07 -2.44 9.58
CA SER A 55 6.69 -1.66 10.76
C SER A 55 6.27 -0.24 10.40
N LEU A 56 6.99 0.43 9.49
CA LEU A 56 6.63 1.76 9.01
C LEU A 56 5.29 1.76 8.28
N VAL A 57 5.02 0.74 7.46
CA VAL A 57 3.72 0.61 6.79
C VAL A 57 2.56 0.45 7.78
N TYR A 58 2.76 -0.16 8.94
CA TYR A 58 1.72 -0.25 9.97
C TYR A 58 1.57 1.04 10.79
N VAL A 59 2.62 1.86 10.92
CA VAL A 59 2.59 3.11 11.69
C VAL A 59 2.07 4.28 10.86
N THR A 60 2.46 4.37 9.58
CA THR A 60 2.08 5.47 8.67
C THR A 60 0.58 5.73 8.53
N PRO A 61 -0.35 4.75 8.60
CA PRO A 61 -1.78 5.01 8.55
C PRO A 61 -2.29 5.87 9.71
N ILE A 62 -1.64 5.84 10.88
CA ILE A 62 -2.01 6.69 12.02
C ILE A 62 -1.83 8.17 11.63
N LEU A 63 -0.68 8.49 11.02
CA LEU A 63 -0.38 9.84 10.54
C LEU A 63 -1.23 10.20 9.31
N GLY A 64 -1.41 9.25 8.39
CA GLY A 64 -2.21 9.43 7.18
C GLY A 64 -3.69 9.70 7.48
N GLY A 65 -4.28 8.99 8.44
CA GLY A 65 -5.66 9.19 8.88
C GLY A 65 -5.85 10.57 9.53
N TRP A 66 -4.94 10.94 10.43
CA TRP A 66 -4.96 12.28 11.03
C TRP A 66 -4.85 13.40 9.97
N LEU A 67 -4.01 13.21 8.95
CA LEU A 67 -3.83 14.15 7.84
C LEU A 67 -5.09 14.23 6.96
N ALA A 68 -5.73 13.09 6.70
CA ALA A 68 -6.99 13.01 5.94
C ALA A 68 -8.13 13.73 6.67
N ASP A 69 -8.25 13.54 7.98
CA ASP A 69 -9.33 14.09 8.79
C ASP A 69 -9.21 15.61 8.98
N ARG A 70 -7.99 16.16 9.08
CA ARG A 70 -7.78 17.58 9.41
C ARG A 70 -7.45 18.49 8.23
N LEU A 71 -6.74 17.99 7.21
CA LEU A 71 -6.12 18.87 6.21
C LEU A 71 -6.58 18.59 4.78
N LEU A 72 -6.60 17.32 4.34
CA LEU A 72 -6.74 16.97 2.92
C LEU A 72 -8.15 16.50 2.52
N GLY A 73 -8.89 15.92 3.46
CA GLY A 73 -10.12 15.18 3.19
C GLY A 73 -9.85 13.77 2.63
N ASN A 74 -10.76 12.84 2.94
CA ASN A 74 -10.60 11.40 2.68
C ASN A 74 -10.34 11.06 1.21
N ARG A 75 -11.05 11.70 0.27
CA ARG A 75 -10.90 11.41 -1.16
C ARG A 75 -9.51 11.78 -1.68
N THR A 76 -9.01 12.97 -1.31
CA THR A 76 -7.70 13.46 -1.74
C THR A 76 -6.59 12.63 -1.11
N ALA A 77 -6.72 12.28 0.17
CA ALA A 77 -5.76 11.44 0.89
C ALA A 77 -5.63 10.05 0.25
N VAL A 78 -6.74 9.41 -0.12
CA VAL A 78 -6.72 8.11 -0.80
C VAL A 78 -6.03 8.20 -2.16
N ILE A 79 -6.34 9.22 -2.97
CA ILE A 79 -5.72 9.40 -4.29
C ILE A 79 -4.21 9.69 -4.16
N ALA A 80 -3.83 10.55 -3.22
CA ALA A 80 -2.43 10.86 -2.95
C ALA A 80 -1.65 9.62 -2.49
N GLY A 81 -2.23 8.81 -1.60
CA GLY A 81 -1.66 7.54 -1.16
C GLY A 81 -1.48 6.55 -2.31
N ALA A 82 -2.50 6.40 -3.17
CA ALA A 82 -2.43 5.53 -4.35
C ALA A 82 -1.34 5.98 -5.34
N LEU A 83 -1.22 7.30 -5.57
CA LEU A 83 -0.15 7.85 -6.42
C LEU A 83 1.23 7.61 -5.82
N LEU A 84 1.40 7.85 -4.52
CA LEU A 84 2.67 7.61 -3.82
C LEU A 84 3.07 6.13 -3.88
N MET A 85 2.11 5.22 -3.68
CA MET A 85 2.35 3.79 -3.80
C MET A 85 2.76 3.40 -5.23
N THR A 86 2.08 3.95 -6.24
CA THR A 86 2.41 3.71 -7.65
C THR A 86 3.82 4.17 -7.97
N LEU A 87 4.20 5.39 -7.55
CA LEU A 87 5.55 5.91 -7.75
C LEU A 87 6.61 5.04 -7.07
N GLY A 88 6.33 4.55 -5.86
CA GLY A 88 7.23 3.62 -5.16
C GLY A 88 7.45 2.32 -5.94
N HIS A 89 6.39 1.76 -6.53
CA HIS A 89 6.49 0.53 -7.33
C HIS A 89 7.16 0.74 -8.70
N VAL A 90 7.12 1.95 -9.27
CA VAL A 90 7.81 2.25 -10.53
C VAL A 90 9.33 2.37 -10.34
N VAL A 91 9.77 2.77 -9.14
CA VAL A 91 11.20 2.92 -8.81
C VAL A 91 11.86 1.59 -8.45
N LEU A 92 11.09 0.65 -7.87
CA LEU A 92 11.54 -0.70 -7.49
C LEU A 92 11.68 -1.61 -8.72
#